data_AF-A0A928RFL5-F1
#
_entry.id   AF-A0A928RFL5-F1
#
_cell.length_a   1.000
_cell.length_b   1.000
_cell.length_c   1.000
_cell.angle_alpha   90.00
_cell.angle_beta   90.00
_cell.angle_gamma   90.00
#
_symmetry.space_group_name_H-M   'P 1'
#
loop_
_entity.id
_entity.type
_entity.pdbx_description
1 polymer ?
#
loop_
_entity_poly.entity_id
_entity_poly.type
_entity_poly.pdbx_seq_one_letter_code
_entity_poly.pdbx_strand_id
1 'polypeptide(L)'
;MLKKIIKKLLSPVYWFWDKYEQYKEEDCIWKILLLFALSLGGLTAIAYVLIWVVSYVITYHPEWFLIGGLIVWLYASVKTKTKKKSVEPMAPQTATIDYDLLSQKAFARKDIIINIMYKCFREVATKLGCNIPIREEEIYMENNWYRYGDNFVIFLFRLEKKDMKAPWNIELRNEYTIVVESKLQHMISSNMFKGIGYPVARDKFGDTLRRIYVFDITDEGQYLYIYVVFGCPEYQEYLNRTSPQTITPLDESVPDATWDEFNF
;
A
#
# COMPACT_ATOMS: atom_id res chain seq x y z
N MET A 1 14.76 3.24 29.79
CA MET A 1 15.62 2.51 30.75
C MET A 1 17.11 2.78 30.58
N LEU A 2 17.64 2.87 29.35
CA LEU A 2 19.07 3.13 29.08
C LEU A 2 19.67 4.33 29.86
N LYS A 3 18.95 5.46 29.91
CA LYS A 3 19.37 6.66 30.66
C LYS A 3 19.58 6.40 32.17
N LYS A 4 18.80 5.50 32.78
CA LYS A 4 18.94 5.14 34.21
C LYS A 4 20.18 4.28 34.46
N ILE A 5 20.55 3.42 33.51
CA ILE A 5 21.74 2.56 33.61
C ILE A 5 23.01 3.40 33.42
N ILE A 6 23.03 4.27 32.41
CA ILE A 6 24.15 5.20 32.17
C ILE A 6 24.36 6.13 33.38
N LYS A 7 23.27 6.63 33.98
CA LYS A 7 23.35 7.46 35.20
C LYS A 7 23.95 6.70 36.40
N LYS A 8 23.67 5.40 36.54
CA LYS A 8 24.29 4.55 37.58
C LYS A 8 25.76 4.27 37.31
N LEU A 9 26.14 4.02 36.05
CA LEU A 9 27.54 3.81 35.64
C LEU A 9 28.40 5.06 35.84
N LEU A 10 27.84 6.24 35.55
CA LEU A 10 28.51 7.52 35.74
C LEU A 10 28.34 8.10 37.16
N SER A 11 27.70 7.37 38.07
CA SER A 11 27.47 7.83 39.45
C SER A 11 28.76 8.22 40.18
N PRO A 12 29.90 7.51 40.04
CA PRO A 12 31.16 7.92 40.67
C PRO A 12 31.70 9.25 40.13
N VAL A 13 31.42 9.57 38.86
CA VAL A 13 31.84 10.81 38.20
C VAL A 13 30.95 11.98 38.64
N TYR A 14 29.64 11.78 38.71
CA TYR A 14 28.72 12.79 39.22
C TYR A 14 28.98 13.11 40.70
N TRP A 15 29.24 12.07 41.51
CA TRP A 15 29.59 12.24 42.92
C TRP A 15 30.93 12.97 43.12
N PHE A 16 31.91 12.73 42.23
CA PHE A 16 33.17 13.46 42.24
C PHE A 16 32.96 14.96 42.03
N TRP A 17 32.21 15.35 40.98
CA TRP A 17 31.98 16.76 40.66
C TRP A 17 31.16 17.51 41.71
N ASP A 18 30.13 16.86 42.26
CA ASP A 18 29.28 17.42 43.34
C ASP A 18 30.09 17.76 44.60
N LYS A 19 31.05 16.90 44.95
CA LYS A 19 31.93 17.10 46.12
C LYS A 19 33.15 17.96 45.83
N TYR A 20 33.61 17.98 44.59
CA TYR A 20 34.72 18.82 44.15
C TYR A 20 34.41 20.31 44.32
N GLU A 21 33.20 20.76 43.97
CA GLU A 21 32.79 22.15 44.17
C GLU A 21 32.82 22.55 45.65
N GLN A 22 32.34 21.69 46.55
CA GLN A 22 32.37 21.91 48.00
C GLN A 22 33.80 21.99 48.57
N TYR A 23 34.70 21.10 48.15
CA TYR A 23 36.08 21.09 48.67
C TYR A 23 37.02 22.10 48.02
N LYS A 24 36.65 22.62 46.84
CA LYS A 24 37.35 23.71 46.17
C LYS A 24 37.12 25.05 46.87
N GLU A 25 35.93 25.27 47.45
CA GLU A 25 35.64 26.46 48.28
C GLU A 25 36.39 26.43 49.63
N GLU A 26 36.69 25.25 50.16
CA GLU A 26 37.47 25.06 51.41
C GLU A 26 39.01 25.06 51.22
N ASP A 27 39.51 25.30 50.00
CA ASP A 27 40.93 25.30 49.60
C ASP A 27 41.73 24.03 50.02
N CYS A 28 41.02 22.90 50.17
CA CYS A 28 41.54 21.64 50.71
C CYS A 28 42.02 20.69 49.60
N ILE A 29 43.19 20.98 49.02
CA ILE A 29 43.79 20.23 47.89
C ILE A 29 43.95 18.72 48.19
N TRP A 30 44.30 18.35 49.43
CA TRP A 30 44.47 16.94 49.82
C TRP A 30 43.17 16.14 49.79
N LYS A 31 42.04 16.74 50.20
CA LYS A 31 40.72 16.08 50.15
C LYS A 31 40.28 15.85 48.71
N ILE A 32 40.56 16.80 47.82
CA ILE A 32 40.29 16.70 46.37
C ILE A 32 41.06 15.52 45.75
N LEU A 33 42.34 15.37 46.09
CA LEU A 33 43.19 14.31 45.56
C LEU A 33 42.74 12.92 46.02
N LEU A 34 42.32 12.80 47.28
CA LEU A 34 41.73 11.56 47.82
C LEU A 34 40.38 11.25 47.17
N LEU A 35 39.54 12.26 46.94
CA LEU A 35 38.24 12.09 46.27
C LEU A 35 38.41 11.63 44.82
N PHE A 36 39.44 12.14 44.13
CA PHE A 36 39.80 11.73 42.77
C PHE A 36 40.25 10.27 42.74
N ALA A 37 41.15 9.87 43.65
CA ALA A 37 41.60 8.48 43.74
C ALA A 37 40.44 7.51 44.03
N LEU A 38 39.51 7.91 44.90
CA LEU A 38 38.31 7.11 45.24
C LEU A 38 37.34 6.99 44.04
N SER A 39 37.09 8.08 43.33
CA SER A 39 36.24 8.08 42.14
C SER A 39 36.84 7.25 41.01
N LEU A 40 38.15 7.41 40.77
CA LEU A 40 38.89 6.64 39.77
C LEU A 40 38.90 5.14 40.11
N GLY A 41 39.11 4.79 41.39
CA GLY A 41 39.03 3.42 41.87
C GLY A 41 37.63 2.80 41.71
N GLY A 42 36.58 3.57 41.97
CA GLY A 42 35.20 3.13 41.71
C GLY A 42 34.94 2.87 40.23
N LEU A 43 35.46 3.73 39.34
CA LEU A 43 35.29 3.58 37.90
C LEU A 43 36.07 2.39 37.34
N THR A 44 37.30 2.17 37.79
CA THR A 44 38.10 1.00 37.38
C THR A 44 37.50 -0.31 37.89
N ALA A 45 36.93 -0.34 39.10
CA ALA A 45 36.21 -1.50 39.60
C ALA A 45 34.97 -1.85 38.75
N ILE A 46 34.18 -0.83 38.37
CA ILE A 46 33.03 -1.02 37.47
C ILE A 46 33.47 -1.54 36.11
N ALA A 47 34.53 -0.98 35.53
CA ALA A 47 35.09 -1.42 34.26
C ALA A 47 35.57 -2.88 34.33
N TYR A 48 36.26 -3.26 35.41
CA TYR A 48 36.72 -4.62 35.63
C TYR A 48 35.56 -5.61 35.72
N VAL A 49 34.52 -5.29 36.48
CA VAL A 49 33.32 -6.14 36.60
C VAL A 49 32.62 -6.28 35.24
N LEU A 50 32.51 -5.20 34.46
CA LEU A 50 31.95 -5.26 33.10
C LEU A 50 32.75 -6.19 32.18
N ILE A 51 34.08 -6.07 32.20
CA ILE A 51 34.96 -6.94 31.41
C ILE A 51 34.80 -8.39 31.85
N TRP A 52 34.80 -8.65 33.16
CA TRP A 52 34.62 -10.00 33.70
C TRP A 52 33.28 -10.62 33.32
N VAL A 53 32.19 -9.85 33.42
CA VAL A 53 30.85 -10.30 32.99
C VAL A 53 30.82 -10.59 31.50
N VAL A 54 31.41 -9.73 30.67
CA VAL A 54 31.48 -9.97 29.22
C VAL A 54 32.28 -11.23 28.92
N SER A 55 33.46 -11.40 29.53
CA SER A 55 34.27 -12.62 29.38
C SER A 55 33.52 -13.87 29.84
N TYR A 56 32.85 -13.82 30.99
CA TYR A 56 32.05 -14.93 31.51
C TYR A 56 30.93 -15.33 30.55
N VAL A 57 30.18 -14.37 30.01
CA VAL A 57 29.11 -14.63 29.05
C VAL A 57 29.67 -15.20 27.73
N ILE A 58 30.81 -14.72 27.25
CA ILE A 58 31.46 -15.27 26.04
C ILE A 58 31.89 -16.72 26.28
N THR A 59 32.46 -17.05 27.44
CA THR A 59 33.01 -18.37 27.72
C THR A 59 31.94 -19.42 28.02
N TYR A 60 30.93 -19.07 28.83
CA TYR A 60 29.95 -20.05 29.32
C TYR A 60 28.62 -20.00 28.59
N HIS A 61 28.33 -18.91 27.89
CA HIS A 61 27.04 -18.65 27.24
C HIS A 61 27.19 -18.07 25.83
N PRO A 62 27.99 -18.69 24.93
CA PRO A 62 28.18 -18.19 23.57
C PRO A 62 26.88 -18.11 22.77
N GLU A 63 25.87 -18.91 23.14
CA GLU A 63 24.52 -18.87 22.56
C GLU A 63 23.85 -17.51 22.70
N TRP A 64 24.14 -16.74 23.76
CA TRP A 64 23.58 -15.39 23.94
C TRP A 64 24.16 -14.40 22.95
N PHE A 65 25.45 -14.55 22.61
CA PHE A 65 26.08 -13.77 21.55
C PHE A 65 25.53 -14.13 20.17
N LEU A 66 25.28 -15.42 19.92
CA LEU A 66 24.64 -15.87 18.68
C LEU A 66 23.21 -15.34 18.54
N ILE A 67 22.41 -15.36 19.62
CA ILE A 67 21.06 -14.80 19.63
C ILE A 67 21.10 -13.29 19.41
N GLY A 68 22.00 -12.57 20.10
CA GLY A 68 22.19 -11.13 19.88
C GLY A 68 22.61 -10.80 18.45
N GLY A 69 23.55 -11.57 17.90
CA GLY A 69 23.98 -11.46 16.51
C GLY A 69 22.87 -11.76 15.52
N LEU A 70 22.05 -12.79 15.77
CA LEU A 70 20.89 -13.15 14.97
C LEU A 70 19.83 -12.04 14.99
N ILE A 71 19.57 -11.44 16.15
CA ILE A 71 18.64 -10.30 16.29
C ILE A 71 19.15 -9.11 15.49
N VAL A 72 20.43 -8.74 15.62
CA VAL A 72 21.03 -7.65 14.84
C VAL A 72 21.01 -7.96 13.35
N TRP A 73 21.28 -9.20 12.95
CA TRP A 73 21.24 -9.65 11.56
C TRP A 73 19.82 -9.64 10.99
N LEU A 74 18.82 -10.09 11.75
CA LEU A 74 17.40 -9.97 11.40
C LEU A 74 17.00 -8.51 11.24
N TYR A 75 17.39 -7.65 12.18
CA TYR A 75 17.09 -6.22 12.11
C TYR A 75 17.78 -5.54 10.92
N ALA A 76 19.02 -5.93 10.63
CA ALA A 76 19.76 -5.45 9.47
C ALA A 76 19.15 -5.97 8.16
N SER A 77 18.73 -7.24 8.10
CA SER A 77 18.09 -7.88 6.96
C SER A 77 16.70 -7.29 6.67
N VAL A 78 15.91 -7.03 7.72
CA VAL A 78 14.66 -6.26 7.62
C VAL A 78 14.98 -4.85 7.14
N LYS A 79 15.93 -4.13 7.77
CA LYS A 79 16.28 -2.76 7.37
C LYS A 79 16.84 -2.65 5.95
N THR A 80 17.60 -3.63 5.44
CA THR A 80 18.08 -3.62 4.05
C THR A 80 16.96 -3.92 3.07
N LYS A 81 16.02 -4.80 3.41
CA LYS A 81 14.79 -4.99 2.64
C LYS A 81 13.86 -3.78 2.70
N THR A 82 13.77 -3.10 3.84
CA THR A 82 12.98 -1.86 4.02
C THR A 82 13.67 -0.66 3.41
N LYS A 83 15.01 -0.57 3.35
CA LYS A 83 15.74 0.48 2.61
C LYS A 83 15.73 0.28 1.11
N LYS A 84 15.69 -0.97 0.63
CA LYS A 84 15.38 -1.23 -0.79
C LYS A 84 13.92 -0.90 -1.14
N LYS A 85 13.08 -0.69 -0.11
CA LYS A 85 11.68 -0.24 -0.17
C LYS A 85 11.48 1.15 0.45
N SER A 86 12.55 1.88 0.79
CA SER A 86 12.43 3.26 1.23
C SER A 86 12.40 4.09 -0.04
N VAL A 87 11.18 4.23 -0.55
CA VAL A 87 10.75 5.47 -1.18
C VAL A 87 11.40 6.59 -0.36
N GLU A 88 12.30 7.35 -0.98
CA GLU A 88 12.65 8.66 -0.45
C GLU A 88 11.35 9.35 -0.03
N PRO A 89 11.30 10.11 1.06
CA PRO A 89 10.20 11.02 1.26
C PRO A 89 10.31 12.06 0.15
N MET A 90 9.80 11.73 -1.04
CA MET A 90 9.30 12.72 -1.96
C MET A 90 8.33 13.52 -1.10
N ALA A 91 8.67 14.81 -0.93
CA ALA A 91 7.70 15.84 -0.61
C ALA A 91 6.39 15.50 -1.33
N PRO A 92 5.20 15.75 -0.75
CA PRO A 92 3.93 15.41 -1.38
C PRO A 92 3.93 16.01 -2.78
N GLN A 93 4.31 15.19 -3.76
CA GLN A 93 4.02 15.41 -5.15
C GLN A 93 2.55 15.09 -5.15
N THR A 94 1.72 16.13 -5.03
CA THR A 94 0.49 16.19 -5.79
C THR A 94 0.86 15.74 -7.20
N ALA A 95 0.76 14.45 -7.46
CA ALA A 95 0.82 13.92 -8.80
C ALA A 95 -0.36 14.58 -9.48
N THR A 96 -0.12 15.68 -10.18
CA THR A 96 -1.13 16.34 -10.99
C THR A 96 -1.66 15.26 -11.91
N ILE A 97 -2.93 14.88 -11.71
CA ILE A 97 -3.57 13.88 -12.54
C ILE A 97 -3.60 14.46 -13.94
N ASP A 98 -2.85 13.84 -14.86
CA ASP A 98 -2.81 14.24 -16.25
C ASP A 98 -4.05 13.68 -16.96
N TYR A 99 -5.14 14.45 -16.88
CA TYR A 99 -6.43 14.07 -17.47
C TYR A 99 -6.37 13.92 -18.99
N ASP A 100 -5.48 14.66 -19.68
CA ASP A 100 -5.28 14.56 -21.12
C ASP A 100 -4.62 13.23 -21.49
N LEU A 101 -3.61 12.81 -20.73
CA LEU A 101 -3.00 11.50 -20.93
C LEU A 101 -3.97 10.36 -20.62
N LEU A 102 -4.79 10.49 -19.57
CA LEU A 102 -5.78 9.48 -19.21
C LEU A 102 -6.92 9.39 -20.24
N SER A 103 -7.39 10.51 -20.78
CA SER A 103 -8.41 10.52 -21.83
C SER A 103 -7.87 9.83 -23.09
N GLN A 104 -6.66 10.15 -23.55
CA GLN A 104 -6.03 9.48 -24.69
C GLN A 104 -5.91 7.96 -24.49
N LYS A 105 -5.52 7.51 -23.29
CA LYS A 105 -5.50 6.09 -22.92
C LYS A 105 -6.89 5.45 -22.96
N ALA A 106 -7.92 6.16 -22.52
CA ALA A 106 -9.30 5.69 -22.58
C ALA A 106 -9.74 5.50 -24.03
N PHE A 107 -9.56 6.52 -24.88
CA PHE A 107 -9.98 6.49 -26.29
C PHE A 107 -9.25 5.40 -27.07
N ALA A 108 -7.94 5.24 -26.87
CA ALA A 108 -7.15 4.22 -27.55
C ALA A 108 -7.60 2.77 -27.22
N ARG A 109 -8.30 2.57 -26.10
CA ARG A 109 -8.73 1.24 -25.64
C ARG A 109 -10.24 1.03 -25.69
N LYS A 110 -11.02 2.05 -26.07
CA LYS A 110 -12.48 2.07 -26.07
C LYS A 110 -13.07 0.87 -26.81
N ASP A 111 -12.75 0.72 -28.09
CA ASP A 111 -13.35 -0.33 -28.92
C ASP A 111 -12.95 -1.73 -28.45
N ILE A 112 -11.72 -1.86 -27.94
CA ILE A 112 -11.20 -3.12 -27.40
C ILE A 112 -12.01 -3.53 -26.17
N ILE A 113 -12.18 -2.63 -25.20
CA ILE A 113 -12.90 -2.96 -23.96
C ILE A 113 -14.39 -3.19 -24.22
N ILE A 114 -15.02 -2.41 -25.11
CA ILE A 114 -16.42 -2.60 -25.49
C ILE A 114 -16.61 -3.98 -26.10
N ASN A 115 -15.76 -4.41 -27.05
CA ASN A 115 -15.89 -5.71 -27.68
C ASN A 115 -15.74 -6.87 -26.67
N ILE A 116 -14.82 -6.74 -25.71
CA ILE A 116 -14.62 -7.73 -24.66
C ILE A 116 -15.84 -7.83 -23.77
N MET A 117 -16.29 -6.70 -23.25
CA MET A 117 -17.41 -6.64 -22.32
C MET A 117 -18.71 -7.07 -23.00
N TYR A 118 -18.93 -6.70 -24.26
CA TYR A 118 -20.08 -7.14 -25.03
C TYR A 118 -20.14 -8.66 -25.16
N LYS A 119 -19.03 -9.30 -25.59
CA LYS A 119 -18.99 -10.76 -25.69
C LYS A 119 -19.13 -11.44 -24.32
N CYS A 120 -18.54 -10.86 -23.28
CA CYS A 120 -18.69 -11.36 -21.91
C CYS A 120 -20.16 -11.30 -21.46
N PHE A 121 -20.80 -10.14 -21.58
CA PHE A 121 -22.18 -9.92 -21.15
C PHE A 121 -23.19 -10.76 -21.89
N ARG A 122 -22.99 -11.02 -23.18
CA ARG A 122 -23.85 -11.97 -23.91
C ARG A 122 -23.90 -13.35 -23.28
N GLU A 123 -22.83 -13.76 -22.61
CA GLU A 123 -22.75 -15.06 -21.95
C GLU A 123 -23.16 -15.03 -20.47
N VAL A 124 -22.97 -13.90 -19.78
CA VAL A 124 -23.25 -13.81 -18.33
C VAL A 124 -24.57 -13.12 -17.99
N ALA A 125 -25.19 -12.36 -18.91
CA ALA A 125 -26.38 -11.53 -18.63
C ALA A 125 -27.51 -12.31 -17.96
N THR A 126 -27.82 -13.51 -18.44
CA THR A 126 -28.87 -14.36 -17.85
C THR A 126 -28.57 -14.74 -16.40
N LYS A 127 -27.29 -14.97 -16.06
CA LYS A 127 -26.86 -15.28 -14.68
C LYS A 127 -26.94 -14.06 -13.77
N LEU A 128 -26.78 -12.87 -14.34
CA LEU A 128 -26.93 -11.59 -13.65
C LEU A 128 -28.39 -11.11 -13.55
N GLY A 129 -29.37 -11.92 -14.00
CA GLY A 129 -30.77 -11.50 -14.04
C GLY A 129 -31.04 -10.36 -15.03
N CYS A 130 -30.18 -10.18 -16.03
CA CYS A 130 -30.24 -9.10 -17.02
C CYS A 130 -30.69 -9.62 -18.40
N ASN A 131 -31.14 -8.70 -19.24
CA ASN A 131 -31.40 -8.94 -20.65
C ASN A 131 -30.07 -9.17 -21.39
N ILE A 132 -30.08 -10.11 -22.34
CA ILE A 132 -28.91 -10.39 -23.17
C ILE A 132 -28.77 -9.22 -24.17
N PRO A 133 -27.63 -8.51 -24.19
CA PRO A 133 -27.44 -7.41 -25.12
C PRO A 133 -27.37 -7.92 -26.56
N ILE A 134 -28.09 -7.26 -27.46
CA ILE A 134 -28.14 -7.61 -28.89
C ILE A 134 -27.08 -6.83 -29.67
N ARG A 135 -26.78 -5.60 -29.23
CA ARG A 135 -25.81 -4.70 -29.85
C ARG A 135 -24.80 -4.16 -28.85
N GLU A 136 -23.66 -3.68 -29.35
CA GLU A 136 -22.61 -3.11 -28.50
C GLU A 136 -23.07 -1.81 -27.84
N GLU A 137 -23.90 -1.00 -28.51
CA GLU A 137 -24.38 0.29 -28.00
C GLU A 137 -25.34 0.15 -26.80
N GLU A 138 -25.89 -1.04 -26.58
CA GLU A 138 -26.77 -1.31 -25.44
C GLU A 138 -25.97 -1.34 -24.12
N ILE A 139 -24.69 -1.74 -24.18
CA ILE A 139 -23.89 -2.01 -22.98
C ILE A 139 -23.07 -0.81 -22.49
N TYR A 140 -22.99 0.29 -23.24
CA TYR A 140 -22.23 1.48 -22.84
C TYR A 140 -23.02 2.76 -23.12
N MET A 141 -22.63 3.85 -22.46
CA MET A 141 -23.19 5.18 -22.69
C MET A 141 -22.18 6.02 -23.45
N GLU A 142 -22.51 6.46 -24.67
CA GLU A 142 -21.57 7.19 -25.54
C GLU A 142 -21.00 8.47 -24.89
N ASN A 143 -21.78 9.12 -24.02
CA ASN A 143 -21.39 10.35 -23.33
C ASN A 143 -20.77 10.12 -21.93
N ASN A 144 -20.80 8.89 -21.39
CA ASN A 144 -20.32 8.59 -20.04
C ASN A 144 -19.80 7.15 -19.93
N TRP A 145 -18.91 6.74 -20.83
CA TRP A 145 -18.37 5.38 -20.91
C TRP A 145 -17.08 5.20 -20.08
N TYR A 146 -16.56 6.26 -19.46
CA TYR A 146 -15.41 6.17 -18.58
C TYR A 146 -15.37 7.28 -17.54
N ARG A 147 -14.66 7.03 -16.44
CA ARG A 147 -14.33 7.95 -15.34
C ARG A 147 -12.87 7.77 -14.95
N TYR A 148 -12.34 8.70 -14.16
CA TYR A 148 -10.96 8.66 -13.67
C TYR A 148 -10.92 8.18 -12.22
N GLY A 149 -10.04 7.24 -11.92
CA GLY A 149 -9.55 6.96 -10.56
C GLY A 149 -8.19 7.62 -10.34
N ASP A 150 -7.53 7.31 -9.23
CA ASP A 150 -6.19 7.81 -8.88
C ASP A 150 -5.12 7.41 -9.93
N ASN A 151 -5.02 8.16 -11.02
CA ASN A 151 -4.17 7.90 -12.20
C ASN A 151 -4.51 6.64 -13.02
N PHE A 152 -5.77 6.17 -13.00
CA PHE A 152 -6.24 5.08 -13.87
C PHE A 152 -7.62 5.39 -14.47
N VAL A 153 -7.98 4.67 -15.54
CA VAL A 153 -9.27 4.82 -16.23
C VAL A 153 -10.21 3.70 -15.81
N ILE A 154 -11.41 4.09 -15.38
CA ILE A 154 -12.53 3.21 -15.07
C ILE A 154 -13.51 3.29 -16.22
N PHE A 155 -13.82 2.16 -16.86
CA PHE A 155 -14.78 2.07 -17.95
C PHE A 155 -16.15 1.71 -17.36
N LEU A 156 -17.19 2.42 -17.81
CA LEU A 156 -18.56 2.25 -17.36
C LEU A 156 -19.36 1.49 -18.39
N PHE A 157 -19.97 0.39 -17.94
CA PHE A 157 -20.93 -0.38 -18.71
C PHE A 157 -22.25 -0.48 -17.99
N ARG A 158 -23.33 -0.72 -18.74
CA ARG A 158 -24.68 -0.93 -18.21
C ARG A 158 -25.26 -2.21 -18.76
N LEU A 159 -26.08 -2.90 -17.97
CA LEU A 159 -26.93 -3.99 -18.42
C LEU A 159 -28.35 -3.75 -17.94
N GLU A 160 -29.32 -3.93 -18.83
CA GLU A 160 -30.73 -3.79 -18.47
C GLU A 160 -31.18 -5.00 -17.66
N LYS A 161 -31.77 -4.76 -16.49
CA LYS A 161 -32.33 -5.79 -15.62
C LYS A 161 -33.59 -6.37 -16.26
N LYS A 162 -33.74 -7.70 -16.19
CA LYS A 162 -34.97 -8.38 -16.62
C LYS A 162 -36.14 -8.12 -15.65
N ASP A 163 -35.83 -7.98 -14.36
CA ASP A 163 -36.77 -7.59 -13.32
C ASP A 163 -36.21 -6.42 -12.52
N MET A 164 -36.89 -5.26 -12.59
CA MET A 164 -36.52 -4.04 -11.86
C MET A 164 -36.62 -4.24 -10.35
N LYS A 165 -37.47 -5.15 -9.88
CA LYS A 165 -37.71 -5.41 -8.44
C LYS A 165 -36.77 -6.45 -7.85
N ALA A 166 -35.80 -6.93 -8.63
CA ALA A 166 -34.80 -7.86 -8.14
C ALA A 166 -34.09 -7.26 -6.91
N PRO A 167 -33.97 -8.02 -5.80
CA PRO A 167 -33.35 -7.52 -4.58
C PRO A 167 -31.87 -7.28 -4.80
N TRP A 168 -31.38 -6.11 -4.39
CA TRP A 168 -29.97 -5.75 -4.42
C TRP A 168 -29.36 -5.83 -3.03
N ASN A 169 -28.28 -6.60 -2.88
CA ASN A 169 -27.52 -6.69 -1.64
C ASN A 169 -26.02 -6.90 -1.92
N ILE A 170 -25.19 -6.77 -0.89
CA ILE A 170 -23.72 -6.88 -1.00
C ILE A 170 -23.30 -8.30 -1.41
N GLU A 171 -24.05 -9.33 -1.01
CA GLU A 171 -23.75 -10.73 -1.32
C GLU A 171 -23.93 -11.01 -2.81
N LEU A 172 -25.04 -10.53 -3.38
CA LEU A 172 -25.36 -10.63 -4.81
C LEU A 172 -24.37 -9.82 -5.65
N ARG A 173 -23.98 -8.62 -5.19
CA ARG A 173 -22.90 -7.84 -5.81
C ARG A 173 -21.62 -8.66 -5.92
N ASN A 174 -21.21 -9.30 -4.82
CA ASN A 174 -20.00 -10.13 -4.80
C ASN A 174 -20.12 -11.34 -5.72
N GLU A 175 -21.28 -12.02 -5.75
CA GLU A 175 -21.54 -13.13 -6.67
C GLU A 175 -21.46 -12.68 -8.13
N TYR A 176 -22.09 -11.56 -8.47
CA TYR A 176 -22.07 -10.99 -9.82
C TYR A 176 -20.66 -10.61 -10.24
N THR A 177 -19.88 -9.99 -9.35
CA THR A 177 -18.46 -9.70 -9.58
C THR A 177 -17.68 -10.97 -9.88
N ILE A 178 -17.84 -12.03 -9.09
CA ILE A 178 -17.17 -13.32 -9.31
C ILE A 178 -17.54 -13.93 -10.66
N VAL A 179 -18.83 -13.91 -11.02
CA VAL A 179 -19.32 -14.44 -12.29
C VAL A 179 -18.70 -13.71 -13.48
N VAL A 180 -18.70 -12.38 -13.45
CA VAL A 180 -18.12 -11.54 -14.51
C VAL A 180 -16.61 -11.73 -14.58
N GLU A 181 -15.90 -11.65 -13.46
CA GLU A 181 -14.44 -11.81 -13.42
C GLU A 181 -13.99 -13.19 -13.90
N SER A 182 -14.65 -14.25 -13.43
CA SER A 182 -14.34 -15.63 -13.83
C SER A 182 -14.48 -15.80 -15.34
N LYS A 183 -15.57 -15.25 -15.91
CA LYS A 183 -15.79 -15.33 -17.35
C LYS A 183 -14.75 -14.52 -18.12
N LEU A 184 -14.49 -13.28 -17.73
CA LEU A 184 -13.46 -12.44 -18.37
C LEU A 184 -12.10 -13.12 -18.37
N GLN A 185 -11.68 -13.68 -17.23
CA GLN A 185 -10.43 -14.41 -17.12
C GLN A 185 -10.38 -15.60 -18.07
N HIS A 186 -11.43 -16.41 -18.13
CA HIS A 186 -11.51 -17.53 -19.05
C HIS A 186 -11.41 -17.08 -20.53
N MET A 187 -12.11 -16.01 -20.91
CA MET A 187 -12.09 -15.50 -22.28
C MET A 187 -10.72 -14.93 -22.68
N ILE A 188 -10.04 -14.28 -21.74
CA ILE A 188 -8.69 -13.74 -21.93
C ILE A 188 -7.67 -14.87 -22.00
N SER A 189 -7.75 -15.87 -21.12
CA SER A 189 -6.83 -17.01 -21.08
C SER A 189 -6.96 -17.92 -22.30
N SER A 190 -8.17 -18.04 -22.86
CA SER A 190 -8.42 -18.77 -24.12
C SER A 190 -8.02 -18.01 -25.38
N ASN A 191 -7.40 -16.82 -25.23
CA ASN A 191 -6.90 -16.00 -26.34
C ASN A 191 -8.00 -15.63 -27.37
N MET A 192 -9.25 -15.47 -26.92
CA MET A 192 -10.37 -15.10 -27.79
C MET A 192 -10.30 -13.66 -28.32
N PHE A 193 -9.36 -12.85 -27.81
CA PHE A 193 -9.17 -11.45 -28.21
C PHE A 193 -7.73 -11.24 -28.70
N LYS A 194 -7.56 -11.16 -30.03
CA LYS A 194 -6.27 -10.82 -30.66
C LYS A 194 -5.87 -9.39 -30.28
N GLY A 195 -4.58 -9.17 -29.97
CA GLY A 195 -4.07 -7.85 -29.57
C GLY A 195 -4.06 -7.60 -28.07
N ILE A 196 -4.78 -8.42 -27.28
CA ILE A 196 -4.60 -8.55 -25.82
C ILE A 196 -3.48 -9.58 -25.55
N GLY A 197 -2.47 -9.59 -26.43
CA GLY A 197 -1.37 -10.55 -26.42
C GLY A 197 -0.53 -10.42 -25.15
N TYR A 198 -0.10 -11.56 -24.61
CA TYR A 198 0.94 -11.68 -23.59
C TYR A 198 2.15 -10.79 -23.94
N PRO A 199 2.61 -9.97 -22.97
CA PRO A 199 3.21 -10.53 -21.77
C PRO A 199 2.39 -10.25 -20.51
N VAL A 200 2.52 -11.15 -19.54
CA VAL A 200 2.17 -10.92 -18.15
C VAL A 200 2.88 -9.64 -17.70
N ALA A 201 2.16 -8.53 -17.61
CA ALA A 201 2.67 -7.37 -16.91
C ALA A 201 2.86 -7.81 -15.46
N ARG A 202 4.12 -7.85 -15.01
CA ARG A 202 4.42 -8.10 -13.60
C ARG A 202 4.39 -6.77 -12.89
N ASP A 203 3.75 -6.75 -11.72
CA ASP A 203 3.81 -5.59 -10.85
C ASP A 203 5.24 -5.41 -10.29
N LYS A 204 5.45 -4.31 -9.55
CA LYS A 204 6.73 -4.02 -8.88
C LYS A 204 7.13 -5.09 -7.84
N PHE A 205 6.22 -6.01 -7.50
CA PHE A 205 6.39 -7.08 -6.52
C PHE A 205 6.56 -8.48 -7.14
N GLY A 206 6.44 -8.60 -8.47
CA GLY A 206 6.58 -9.83 -9.22
C GLY A 206 5.26 -10.58 -9.47
N ASP A 207 4.14 -10.05 -9.01
CA ASP A 207 2.82 -10.64 -9.20
C ASP A 207 2.30 -10.39 -10.62
N THR A 208 1.62 -11.41 -11.15
CA THR A 208 1.00 -11.38 -12.47
C THR A 208 -0.25 -10.50 -12.40
N LEU A 209 -0.23 -9.35 -13.07
CA LEU A 209 -1.41 -8.51 -13.17
C LEU A 209 -2.48 -9.21 -14.01
N ARG A 210 -3.72 -9.25 -13.49
CA ARG A 210 -4.88 -9.57 -14.33
C ARG A 210 -5.04 -8.43 -15.33
N ARG A 211 -5.57 -8.72 -16.51
CA ARG A 211 -5.69 -7.70 -17.56
C ARG A 211 -6.89 -6.79 -17.41
N ILE A 212 -7.96 -7.33 -16.83
CA ILE A 212 -9.22 -6.63 -16.63
C ILE A 212 -9.72 -7.02 -15.25
N TYR A 213 -10.08 -6.02 -14.46
CA TYR A 213 -10.64 -6.15 -13.13
C TYR A 213 -12.04 -5.55 -13.11
N VAL A 214 -12.95 -6.18 -12.38
CA VAL A 214 -14.23 -5.55 -12.05
C VAL A 214 -14.00 -4.68 -10.82
N PHE A 215 -14.09 -3.37 -11.00
CA PHE A 215 -13.91 -2.40 -9.93
C PHE A 215 -15.13 -2.40 -9.00
N ASP A 216 -16.32 -2.34 -9.58
CA ASP A 216 -17.58 -2.32 -8.86
C ASP A 216 -18.74 -2.76 -9.76
N ILE A 217 -19.83 -3.18 -9.15
CA ILE A 217 -21.14 -3.35 -9.75
C ILE A 217 -22.15 -2.63 -8.85
N THR A 218 -22.94 -1.73 -9.43
CA THR A 218 -24.01 -1.00 -8.73
C THR A 218 -25.36 -1.24 -9.40
N ASP A 219 -26.43 -1.20 -8.62
CA ASP A 219 -27.81 -1.31 -9.11
C ASP A 219 -28.48 0.06 -9.04
N GLU A 220 -28.92 0.56 -10.20
CA GLU A 220 -29.63 1.81 -10.34
C GLU A 220 -30.96 1.56 -11.08
N GLY A 221 -31.85 0.83 -10.39
CA GLY A 221 -33.24 0.66 -10.79
C GLY A 221 -33.40 -0.27 -11.99
N GLN A 222 -33.36 0.29 -13.20
CA GLN A 222 -33.48 -0.45 -14.46
C GLN A 222 -32.16 -1.06 -14.92
N TYR A 223 -31.04 -0.48 -14.52
CA TYR A 223 -29.72 -0.87 -15.01
C TYR A 223 -28.82 -1.36 -13.89
N LEU A 224 -28.05 -2.39 -14.20
CA LEU A 224 -26.87 -2.80 -13.47
C LEU A 224 -25.66 -2.11 -14.10
N TYR A 225 -25.02 -1.20 -13.38
CA TYR A 225 -23.79 -0.55 -13.83
C TYR A 225 -22.59 -1.37 -13.39
N ILE A 226 -21.66 -1.59 -14.33
CA ILE A 226 -20.49 -2.43 -14.14
C ILE A 226 -19.27 -1.57 -14.47
N TYR A 227 -18.43 -1.36 -13.46
CA TYR A 227 -17.22 -0.56 -13.54
C TYR A 227 -16.03 -1.50 -13.74
N VAL A 228 -15.25 -1.24 -14.78
CA VAL A 228 -14.18 -2.14 -15.21
C VAL A 228 -12.89 -1.36 -15.38
N VAL A 229 -11.77 -1.94 -14.97
CA VAL A 229 -10.45 -1.29 -15.08
C VAL A 229 -9.48 -2.22 -15.80
N PHE A 230 -8.69 -1.66 -16.72
CA PHE A 230 -7.55 -2.40 -17.27
C PHE A 230 -6.47 -2.53 -16.22
N GLY A 231 -5.90 -3.73 -16.07
CA GLY A 231 -4.75 -3.97 -15.22
C GLY A 231 -3.57 -3.08 -15.60
N CYS A 232 -3.24 -2.15 -14.73
CA CYS A 232 -2.10 -1.26 -14.85
C CYS A 232 -1.38 -1.16 -13.49
N PRO A 233 -0.08 -0.80 -13.48
CA PRO A 233 0.67 -0.65 -12.24
C PRO A 233 0.03 0.32 -11.24
N GLU A 234 -0.61 1.39 -11.74
CA GLU A 234 -1.29 2.42 -10.95
C GLU A 234 -2.51 1.83 -10.22
N TYR A 235 -3.32 1.01 -10.92
CA TYR A 235 -4.46 0.34 -10.31
C TYR A 235 -4.03 -0.72 -9.28
N GLN A 236 -2.94 -1.45 -9.54
CA GLN A 236 -2.41 -2.40 -8.57
C GLN A 236 -1.90 -1.68 -7.31
N GLU A 237 -1.29 -0.50 -7.47
CA GLU A 237 -0.89 0.34 -6.35
C GLU A 237 -2.10 0.86 -5.56
N TYR A 238 -3.18 1.24 -6.25
CA TYR A 238 -4.47 1.54 -5.62
C TYR A 238 -5.00 0.35 -4.81
N LEU A 239 -5.08 -0.85 -5.39
CA LEU A 239 -5.53 -2.05 -4.67
C LEU A 239 -4.65 -2.37 -3.45
N ASN A 240 -3.33 -2.22 -3.57
CA ASN A 240 -2.39 -2.46 -2.48
C ASN A 240 -2.52 -1.43 -1.34
N ARG A 241 -2.94 -0.19 -1.64
CA ARG A 241 -3.26 0.83 -0.63
C ARG A 241 -4.63 0.56 0.03
N THR A 242 -5.57 -0.02 -0.71
CA THR A 242 -6.99 -0.10 -0.32
C THR A 242 -7.42 -1.46 0.30
N SER A 243 -6.60 -2.51 0.22
CA SER A 243 -6.95 -3.84 0.78
C SER A 243 -6.98 -3.89 2.32
N PRO A 244 -7.91 -4.63 2.97
CA PRO A 244 -9.35 -4.62 2.88
C PRO A 244 -9.95 -4.01 4.17
N GLN A 245 -9.99 -2.69 4.30
CA GLN A 245 -10.72 -2.07 5.43
C GLN A 245 -11.59 -0.87 5.08
N THR A 246 -11.56 -0.33 3.86
CA THR A 246 -12.49 0.75 3.52
C THR A 246 -12.66 0.84 2.02
N ILE A 247 -13.67 0.15 1.48
CA ILE A 247 -14.29 0.61 0.23
C ILE A 247 -15.12 1.81 0.67
N THR A 248 -14.50 2.99 0.70
CA THR A 248 -15.24 4.24 0.84
C THR A 248 -16.07 4.37 -0.43
N PRO A 249 -17.41 4.58 -0.35
CA PRO A 249 -18.18 4.93 -1.53
C PRO A 249 -17.51 6.12 -2.21
N LEU A 250 -17.34 6.04 -3.54
CA LEU A 250 -16.78 7.15 -4.32
C LEU A 250 -17.54 8.42 -3.96
N ASP A 251 -16.80 9.43 -3.50
CA ASP A 251 -17.33 10.76 -3.27
C ASP A 251 -17.92 11.28 -4.59
N GLU A 252 -19.22 11.61 -4.59
CA GLU A 252 -19.93 12.17 -5.74
C GLU A 252 -19.46 13.60 -6.09
N SER A 253 -18.48 14.14 -5.36
CA SER A 253 -17.91 15.47 -5.57
C SER A 253 -16.93 15.57 -6.74
N VAL A 254 -17.17 14.89 -7.86
CA VAL A 254 -16.53 15.29 -9.12
C VAL A 254 -17.20 16.61 -9.52
N PRO A 255 -16.46 17.74 -9.61
CA PRO A 255 -17.05 18.97 -10.09
C PRO A 255 -17.58 18.71 -11.49
N ASP A 256 -18.86 19.05 -11.73
CA ASP A 256 -19.42 19.07 -13.07
C ASP A 256 -18.46 19.82 -13.99
N ALA A 257 -18.12 19.20 -15.12
CA ALA A 257 -17.36 19.88 -16.16
C ALA A 257 -18.17 21.11 -16.61
N THR A 258 -17.76 22.29 -16.17
CA THR A 258 -18.24 23.55 -16.71
C THR A 258 -17.72 23.65 -18.14
N TRP A 259 -18.59 23.34 -19.09
CA TRP A 259 -18.36 23.64 -20.50
C TRP A 259 -18.52 25.14 -20.69
N ASP A 260 -17.42 25.88 -20.58
CA ASP A 260 -17.40 27.25 -21.07
C ASP A 260 -17.60 27.23 -22.59
N GLU A 261 -18.56 28.05 -22.99
CA GLU A 261 -19.14 28.18 -24.32
C GLU A 261 -18.08 28.38 -25.42
N PHE A 262 -17.88 27.36 -26.25
CA PHE A 262 -17.33 27.59 -27.60
C PHE A 262 -18.46 28.15 -28.47
N ASN A 263 -18.57 29.47 -28.50
CA ASN A 263 -19.29 30.19 -29.54
C ASN A 263 -18.61 29.98 -30.90
N PHE A 264 -19.45 29.81 -31.92
CA PHE A 264 -19.15 29.55 -33.33
C PHE A 264 -18.05 30.40 -33.96
#